data_AF-A0A3D3SAL3-F1
#
_entry.id   AF-A0A3D3SAL3-F1
#
_cell.length_a   1.000
_cell.length_b   1.000
_cell.length_c   1.000
_cell.angle_alpha   90.00
_cell.angle_beta   90.00
_cell.angle_gamma   90.00
#
_symmetry.space_group_name_H-M   'P 1'
#
loop_
_entity.id
_entity.type
_entity.pdbx_description
1 polymer ?
#
loop_
_entity_poly.entity_id
_entity_poly.type
_entity_poly.pdbx_seq_one_letter_code
_entity_poly.pdbx_strand_id
1 'polypeptide(L)'
;ERLRLGSIRQTSGCPLAKSVRTRLKSRGVYTDFPVVWSDEVPVKPVLPASDPAETAAETAAEAATSAGEETHQVDPARPKGRQRMVQGSSPFVPQVAGHIMASWIVRRILEGLPSTLPR
;
A
#
# COMPACT_ATOMS: atom_id res chain seq x y z
N GLU A 1 -8.78 3.61 -11.48
CA GLU A 1 -7.62 2.71 -11.74
C GLU A 1 -6.77 3.21 -12.88
N ARG A 2 -5.65 3.86 -12.55
CA ARG A 2 -4.67 4.40 -13.51
C ARG A 2 -3.43 3.50 -13.58
N LEU A 3 -3.63 2.25 -13.99
CA LEU A 3 -2.55 1.27 -14.08
C LEU A 3 -1.57 1.61 -15.21
N ARG A 4 -0.28 1.54 -14.90
CA ARG A 4 0.83 1.81 -15.83
C ARG A 4 1.89 0.74 -15.66
N LEU A 5 2.55 0.43 -16.78
CA LEU A 5 3.79 -0.31 -16.76
C LEU A 5 4.96 0.67 -16.69
N GLY A 6 5.89 0.45 -15.78
CA GLY A 6 7.06 1.31 -15.61
C GLY A 6 8.12 0.68 -14.72
N SER A 7 9.19 1.43 -14.46
CA SER A 7 10.28 0.99 -13.60
C SER A 7 9.85 1.02 -12.13
N ILE A 8 10.35 0.07 -11.31
CA ILE A 8 10.14 0.11 -9.85
C ILE A 8 10.59 1.45 -9.25
N ARG A 9 11.59 2.11 -9.85
CA ARG A 9 12.11 3.41 -9.40
C ARG A 9 11.14 4.56 -9.64
N GLN A 10 10.32 4.46 -10.69
CA GLN A 10 9.31 5.47 -11.07
C GLN A 10 8.04 5.39 -10.21
N THR A 11 7.85 4.31 -9.44
CA THR A 11 6.67 4.17 -8.59
C THR A 11 6.55 5.29 -7.55
N SER A 12 5.35 5.87 -7.45
CA SER A 12 5.00 6.91 -6.49
C SER A 12 3.62 6.62 -5.89
N GLY A 13 3.29 7.25 -4.75
CA GLY A 13 1.96 7.14 -4.15
C GLY A 13 1.57 5.78 -3.53
N CYS A 14 2.33 4.71 -3.77
CA CYS A 14 1.99 3.35 -3.30
C CYS A 14 2.79 2.92 -2.05
N PRO A 15 2.14 2.66 -0.89
CA PRO A 15 2.79 2.18 0.32
C PRO A 15 3.52 0.84 0.12
N LEU A 16 2.91 -0.08 -0.64
CA LEU A 16 3.51 -1.38 -0.94
C LEU A 16 4.79 -1.23 -1.76
N ALA A 17 4.76 -0.43 -2.83
CA ALA A 17 5.94 -0.18 -3.66
C ALA A 17 7.08 0.50 -2.88
N LYS A 18 6.74 1.41 -1.95
CA LYS A 18 7.71 2.00 -1.00
C LYS A 18 8.35 0.92 -0.13
N SER A 19 7.55 0.06 0.52
CA SER A 19 8.05 -1.03 1.36
C SER A 19 8.93 -2.01 0.58
N VAL A 20 8.57 -2.35 -0.66
CA VAL A 20 9.38 -3.20 -1.54
C VAL A 20 10.74 -2.54 -1.82
N ARG A 21 10.77 -1.27 -2.24
CA ARG A 21 12.03 -0.54 -2.48
C ARG A 21 12.90 -0.45 -1.23
N THR A 22 12.31 -0.14 -0.07
CA THR A 22 13.04 -0.06 1.20
C THR A 22 13.66 -1.42 1.56
N ARG A 23 12.90 -2.52 1.43
CA ARG A 23 13.39 -3.87 1.74
C ARG A 23 14.45 -4.36 0.76
N LEU A 24 14.33 -4.02 -0.52
CA LEU A 24 15.37 -4.33 -1.51
C LEU A 24 16.66 -3.55 -1.22
N LYS A 25 16.54 -2.24 -0.93
CA LYS A 25 17.67 -1.40 -0.54
C LYS A 25 18.38 -1.91 0.71
N SER A 26 17.64 -2.32 1.74
CA SER A 26 18.23 -2.86 2.98
C SER A 26 18.95 -4.20 2.77
N ARG A 27 18.69 -4.89 1.66
CA ARG A 27 19.37 -6.13 1.24
C ARG A 27 20.49 -5.88 0.22
N GLY A 28 20.81 -4.62 -0.09
CA GLY A 28 21.81 -4.27 -1.10
C GLY A 28 21.37 -4.48 -2.54
N VAL A 29 20.07 -4.66 -2.80
CA VAL A 29 19.53 -4.85 -4.15
C VAL A 29 19.08 -3.50 -4.72
N TYR A 30 19.76 -3.07 -5.79
CA TYR A 30 19.52 -1.80 -6.47
C TYR A 30 19.09 -1.97 -7.93
N THR A 31 18.88 -3.22 -8.38
CA THR A 31 18.48 -3.54 -9.74
C THR A 31 17.13 -2.92 -10.06
N ASP A 32 17.01 -2.40 -11.28
CA ASP A 32 15.74 -1.92 -11.81
C ASP A 32 14.99 -3.04 -12.53
N PHE A 33 13.67 -3.03 -12.44
CA PHE A 33 12.82 -4.07 -13.04
C PHE A 33 11.43 -3.50 -13.38
N PRO A 34 10.78 -4.10 -14.41
CA PRO A 34 9.41 -3.73 -14.79
C PRO A 34 8.42 -4.03 -13.68
N VAL A 35 7.50 -3.09 -13.44
CA VAL A 35 6.38 -3.26 -12.53
C VAL A 35 5.11 -2.66 -13.13
N VAL A 36 3.97 -3.23 -12.74
CA VAL A 36 2.67 -2.60 -12.94
C VAL A 36 2.28 -1.87 -11.67
N TRP A 37 1.94 -0.59 -11.78
CA TRP A 37 1.65 0.27 -10.64
C TRP A 37 0.55 1.28 -10.99
N SER A 38 -0.04 1.90 -9.96
CA SER A 38 -1.05 2.96 -10.11
C SER A 38 -0.54 4.26 -9.48
N ASP A 39 -0.78 5.39 -10.15
CA ASP A 39 -0.52 6.74 -9.60
C ASP A 39 -1.73 7.32 -8.84
N GLU A 40 -2.79 6.51 -8.69
CA GLU A 40 -3.98 6.85 -7.91
C GLU A 40 -3.65 6.89 -6.41
N VAL A 41 -4.18 7.90 -5.72
CA VAL A 41 -3.97 8.04 -4.27
C VAL A 41 -4.66 6.89 -3.54
N PRO A 42 -3.98 6.18 -2.64
CA PRO A 42 -4.59 5.08 -1.88
C PRO A 42 -5.80 5.57 -1.09
N VAL A 43 -6.95 4.94 -1.31
CA VAL A 43 -8.15 5.16 -0.50
C VAL A 43 -7.94 4.52 0.86
N LYS A 44 -8.19 5.27 1.94
CA LYS A 44 -8.12 4.74 3.30
C LYS A 44 -9.17 3.62 3.47
N PRO A 45 -8.81 2.45 4.01
CA PRO A 45 -9.78 1.40 4.29
C PRO A 45 -10.90 1.91 5.21
N VAL A 46 -12.14 1.53 4.90
CA VAL A 46 -13.29 1.80 5.76
C VAL A 46 -13.17 0.90 6.99
N LEU A 47 -13.29 1.50 8.17
CA LEU A 47 -13.37 0.75 9.42
C LEU A 47 -14.73 0.04 9.46
N PRO A 48 -14.81 -1.24 9.87
CA PRO A 48 -16.09 -1.81 10.23
C PRO A 48 -16.73 -0.93 11.31
N ALA A 49 -18.02 -0.62 11.18
CA ALA A 49 -18.72 0.18 12.18
C ALA A 49 -18.52 -0.45 13.55
N SER A 50 -17.80 0.24 14.44
CA SER A 50 -17.88 -0.04 15.87
C SER A 50 -19.25 0.41 16.37
N ASP A 51 -19.73 -0.21 17.43
CA ASP A 51 -20.99 0.15 18.09
C ASP A 51 -21.05 1.67 18.37
N PRO A 52 -22.23 2.32 18.26
CA PRO A 52 -22.40 3.78 18.26
C PRO A 52 -22.00 4.51 19.57
N ALA A 53 -21.35 3.84 20.53
CA ALA A 53 -20.88 4.44 21.78
C ALA A 53 -19.52 5.16 21.65
N GLU A 54 -18.74 4.92 20.58
CA GLU A 54 -17.36 5.43 20.47
C GLU A 54 -17.20 6.68 19.58
N THR A 55 -18.29 7.19 18.98
CA THR A 55 -18.24 8.27 17.96
C THR A 55 -17.89 9.67 18.51
N ALA A 56 -17.76 9.84 19.83
CA ALA A 56 -17.53 11.16 20.44
C ALA A 56 -16.04 11.50 20.71
N ALA A 57 -15.13 10.52 20.69
CA ALA A 57 -13.77 10.72 21.19
C ALA A 57 -12.71 11.03 20.10
N GLU A 58 -12.97 10.69 18.83
CA GLU A 58 -11.93 10.81 17.77
C GLU A 58 -11.91 12.16 17.05
N THR A 59 -12.89 13.05 17.26
CA THR A 59 -12.93 14.41 16.67
C THR A 59 -12.01 15.42 17.36
N ALA A 60 -11.29 15.05 18.43
CA ALA A 60 -10.43 15.98 19.18
C ALA A 60 -8.90 15.79 18.95
N ALA A 61 -8.46 14.71 18.31
CA ALA A 61 -7.04 14.33 18.28
C ALA A 61 -6.17 15.06 17.22
N GLU A 62 -6.75 15.92 16.38
CA GLU A 62 -5.99 16.83 15.50
C GLU A 62 -5.60 18.15 16.18
N ALA A 63 -5.96 18.38 17.46
CA ALA A 63 -5.72 19.66 18.12
C ALA A 63 -5.37 19.56 19.61
N ALA A 64 -4.32 18.82 20.01
CA ALA A 64 -3.65 19.08 21.29
C ALA A 64 -2.32 18.33 21.42
N THR A 65 -1.22 19.02 21.13
CA THR A 65 0.06 18.73 21.79
C THR A 65 0.01 19.40 23.17
N SER A 66 0.01 18.62 24.25
CA SER A 66 0.96 18.70 25.36
C SER A 66 0.42 18.11 26.68
N ALA A 67 1.26 17.27 27.28
CA ALA A 67 1.49 17.01 28.71
C ALA A 67 0.35 16.51 29.64
N GLY A 68 0.66 15.43 30.38
CA GLY A 68 0.22 15.28 31.78
C GLY A 68 -0.49 13.96 32.17
N GLU A 69 0.29 13.06 32.78
CA GLU A 69 -0.01 12.10 33.87
C GLU A 69 -1.26 11.18 33.91
N GLU A 70 -0.92 9.89 33.87
CA GLU A 70 -1.41 8.67 34.55
C GLU A 70 -2.75 8.65 35.34
N THR A 71 -3.59 7.65 35.03
CA THR A 71 -4.00 6.61 36.02
C THR A 71 -4.54 5.38 35.30
N HIS A 72 -4.12 4.21 35.81
CA HIS A 72 -4.23 2.90 35.17
C HIS A 72 -5.47 2.15 35.70
N GLN A 73 -6.48 1.96 34.87
CA GLN A 73 -7.41 0.83 34.97
C GLN A 73 -7.57 0.22 33.59
N VAL A 74 -6.95 -0.94 33.38
CA VAL A 74 -6.89 -1.62 32.08
C VAL A 74 -7.86 -2.79 32.10
N ASP A 75 -9.00 -2.63 31.42
CA ASP A 75 -9.90 -3.74 31.11
C ASP A 75 -9.15 -4.82 30.30
N PRO A 76 -9.17 -6.10 30.73
CA PRO A 76 -8.39 -7.17 30.11
C PRO A 76 -8.91 -7.61 28.73
N ALA A 77 -10.11 -7.17 28.33
CA ALA A 77 -10.75 -7.54 27.07
C ALA A 77 -10.51 -6.54 25.93
N ARG A 78 -9.89 -5.38 26.18
CA ARG A 78 -9.62 -4.41 25.12
C ARG A 78 -8.49 -4.93 24.23
N PRO A 79 -8.70 -5.14 22.92
CA PRO A 79 -7.62 -5.56 22.04
C PRO A 79 -6.51 -4.50 22.07
N LYS A 80 -5.38 -4.84 22.69
CA LYS A 80 -4.20 -3.97 22.75
C LYS A 80 -3.53 -3.97 21.38
N GLY A 81 -3.73 -2.90 20.61
CA GLY A 81 -2.97 -2.64 19.39
C GLY A 81 -3.80 -2.02 18.28
N ARG A 82 -3.13 -1.31 17.37
CA ARG A 82 -3.77 -0.76 16.18
C ARG A 82 -4.27 -1.90 15.28
N GLN A 83 -5.58 -1.96 15.05
CA GLN A 83 -6.19 -2.94 14.17
C GLN A 83 -5.56 -2.83 12.77
N ARG A 84 -5.15 -3.97 12.21
CA ARG A 84 -4.57 -4.00 10.86
C ARG A 84 -5.67 -3.68 9.85
N MET A 85 -5.65 -2.47 9.32
CA MET A 85 -6.52 -2.10 8.21
C MET A 85 -6.09 -2.85 6.96
N VAL A 86 -7.00 -3.66 6.40
CA VAL A 86 -6.76 -4.39 5.15
C VAL A 86 -7.27 -3.54 4.00
N GLN A 87 -6.40 -3.26 3.02
CA GLN A 87 -6.80 -2.57 1.80
C GLN A 87 -7.70 -3.49 0.97
N GLY A 88 -8.93 -3.06 0.69
CA GLY A 88 -9.79 -3.72 -0.29
C GLY A 88 -9.35 -3.41 -1.73
N SER A 89 -9.69 -4.30 -2.66
CA SER A 89 -9.61 -4.01 -4.09
C SER A 89 -10.77 -4.67 -4.83
N SER A 90 -11.29 -4.03 -5.88
CA SER A 90 -12.18 -4.70 -6.83
C SER A 90 -11.40 -5.80 -7.56
N PRO A 91 -12.00 -6.99 -7.83
CA PRO A 91 -11.31 -8.08 -8.56
C PRO A 91 -10.75 -7.65 -9.92
N PHE A 92 -11.31 -6.59 -10.51
CA PHE A 92 -10.83 -5.98 -11.74
C PHE A 92 -9.37 -5.52 -11.68
N VAL A 93 -8.94 -4.92 -10.57
CA VAL A 93 -7.61 -4.29 -10.43
C VAL A 93 -6.47 -5.32 -10.52
N PRO A 94 -6.43 -6.36 -9.66
CA PRO A 94 -5.38 -7.37 -9.76
C PRO A 94 -5.45 -8.13 -11.09
N GLN A 95 -6.65 -8.34 -11.65
CA GLN A 95 -6.80 -8.97 -12.97
C GLN A 95 -6.14 -8.15 -14.08
N VAL A 96 -6.46 -6.86 -14.21
CA VAL A 96 -5.89 -6.00 -15.25
C VAL A 96 -4.37 -5.86 -15.08
N ALA A 97 -3.90 -5.74 -13.83
CA ALA A 97 -2.47 -5.67 -13.56
C ALA A 97 -1.73 -6.92 -14.07
N GLY A 98 -2.29 -8.11 -13.82
CA GLY A 98 -1.76 -9.37 -14.35
C GLY A 98 -1.76 -9.44 -15.87
N HIS A 99 -2.84 -9.00 -16.52
CA HIS A 99 -2.93 -8.99 -17.99
C HIS A 99 -1.94 -8.04 -18.64
N ILE A 100 -1.75 -6.83 -18.10
CA ILE A 100 -0.73 -5.88 -18.56
C ILE A 100 0.65 -6.54 -18.49
N MET A 101 0.96 -7.18 -17.36
CA MET A 101 2.27 -7.80 -17.18
C MET A 101 2.48 -8.99 -18.12
N ALA A 102 1.49 -9.87 -18.24
CA ALA A 102 1.53 -11.01 -19.15
C ALA A 102 1.74 -10.57 -20.60
N SER A 103 0.96 -9.57 -21.06
CA SER A 103 1.08 -9.02 -22.41
C SER A 103 2.47 -8.45 -22.69
N TRP A 104 3.10 -7.82 -21.69
CA TRP A 104 4.46 -7.30 -21.83
C TRP A 104 5.52 -8.40 -21.87
N ILE A 105 5.41 -9.42 -21.01
CA ILE A 105 6.34 -10.56 -20.96
C ILE A 105 6.28 -11.35 -22.27
N VAL A 106 5.07 -11.68 -22.73
CA VAL A 106 4.86 -12.49 -23.94
C VAL A 106 5.47 -11.82 -25.16
N ARG A 107 5.24 -10.50 -25.36
CA ARG A 107 5.86 -9.75 -26.47
C ARG A 107 7.38 -9.82 -26.44
N ARG A 108 7.99 -9.71 -25.26
CA ARG A 108 9.45 -9.82 -25.13
C ARG A 108 9.99 -11.20 -25.47
N ILE A 109 9.28 -12.24 -25.04
CA ILE A 109 9.66 -13.63 -25.36
C ILE A 109 9.59 -13.85 -26.88
N LEU A 110 8.52 -13.39 -27.53
CA LEU A 110 8.32 -13.56 -28.98
C LEU A 110 9.29 -12.72 -29.81
N GLU A 111 9.64 -11.52 -29.36
CA GLU A 111 10.52 -10.58 -30.08
C GLU A 111 12.00 -10.71 -29.69
N GLY A 112 12.35 -11.61 -28.76
CA GLY A 112 13.73 -11.77 -28.27
C GLY A 112 14.28 -10.54 -27.53
N LEU A 113 13.41 -9.73 -26.93
CA LEU A 113 13.77 -8.47 -26.29
C LEU A 113 14.29 -8.68 -24.85
N PRO A 114 15.17 -7.78 -24.35
CA PRO A 114 15.70 -7.88 -23.00
C PRO A 114 14.60 -7.68 -21.95
N SER A 115 14.71 -8.30 -20.77
CA SER A 115 13.77 -8.20 -19.65
C SER A 115 13.76 -6.83 -18.94
N THR A 116 14.47 -5.84 -19.47
CA THR A 116 14.47 -4.47 -18.98
C THR A 116 13.49 -3.60 -19.76
N LEU A 117 12.96 -2.56 -19.12
CA LEU A 117 12.17 -1.57 -19.83
C LEU A 117 13.03 -0.77 -20.82
N PRO A 118 12.44 -0.28 -21.93
CA PRO A 118 13.11 0.71 -22.76
C PRO A 118 13.46 1.92 -21.89
N ARG A 119 14.66 2.47 -22.06
CA ARG A 119 15.05 3.70 -21.37
C ARG A 119 14.33 4.90 -21.96
#